data_AF-A0A0D2FHL7-F1
#
_entry.id   AF-A0A0D2FHL7-F1
#
_cell.length_a   1.000
_cell.length_b   1.000
_cell.length_c   1.000
_cell.angle_alpha   90.00
_cell.angle_beta   90.00
_cell.angle_gamma   90.00
#
_symmetry.space_group_name_H-M   'P 1'
#
loop_
_entity.id
_entity.type
_entity.pdbx_description
1 polymer ?
#
loop_
_entity_poly.entity_id
_entity_poly.type
_entity_poly.pdbx_seq_one_letter_code
_entity_poly.pdbx_strand_id
1 'polypeptide(L)'
;MASSSSQPSQLLYACIAHGTTILTEHTAPGTSSSSASSLASVILPKISHSTPAKLTYTHDRLFVHYIADSPSSTSNGSDEQISSHAAITYLVVAQTEMGRRVPFAFLLELKKKFLAQYKPESTDFSSLPAYGTAAFNSTLKAMIQQYNTAPPSDALTNARKEIDSVRDIMTENIERVLERGERIDLLVDKTDRLGGSARDFRVRSRGLRRQMWWKNVRVMVLLVVVVIFLIYLFVGFGCGLPAWSKCVG
;
A
#
# COMPACT_ATOMS: atom_id res chain seq x y z
N MET A 1 30.62 -15.00 27.59
CA MET A 1 29.93 -14.05 26.69
C MET A 1 28.70 -14.76 26.16
N ALA A 2 27.50 -14.32 26.51
CA ALA A 2 26.28 -14.93 25.99
C ALA A 2 26.14 -14.52 24.53
N SER A 3 26.42 -15.44 23.61
CA SER A 3 26.00 -15.30 22.21
C SER A 3 24.50 -15.12 22.23
N SER A 4 24.01 -13.91 21.95
CA SER A 4 22.58 -13.68 21.75
C SER A 4 22.20 -14.48 20.50
N SER A 5 21.80 -15.74 20.67
CA SER A 5 21.18 -16.51 19.62
C SER A 5 19.88 -15.79 19.30
N SER A 6 19.89 -14.88 18.34
CA SER A 6 18.68 -14.33 17.77
C SER A 6 17.84 -15.53 17.33
N GLN A 7 16.65 -15.70 17.90
CA GLN A 7 15.73 -16.73 17.41
C GLN A 7 15.60 -16.57 15.89
N PRO A 8 15.62 -17.68 15.12
CA PRO A 8 15.45 -17.60 13.69
C PRO A 8 14.11 -16.91 13.39
N SER A 9 14.15 -15.87 12.55
CA SER A 9 12.95 -15.15 12.11
C SER A 9 11.98 -16.15 11.46
N GLN A 10 10.73 -16.15 11.89
CA GLN A 10 9.68 -17.00 11.32
C GLN A 10 8.88 -16.26 10.25
N LEU A 11 8.60 -14.97 10.44
CA LEU A 11 8.26 -14.03 9.38
C LEU A 11 9.51 -13.66 8.60
N LEU A 12 9.55 -14.05 7.33
CA LEU A 12 10.74 -13.92 6.49
C LEU A 12 10.67 -12.70 5.58
N TYR A 13 9.47 -12.39 5.07
CA TYR A 13 9.25 -11.33 4.10
C TYR A 13 7.83 -10.80 4.23
N ALA A 14 7.62 -9.51 4.03
CA ALA A 14 6.30 -8.95 3.82
C ALA A 14 6.34 -7.85 2.77
N CYS A 15 5.22 -7.66 2.07
CA CYS A 15 5.02 -6.53 1.17
C CYS A 15 3.58 -6.07 1.14
N ILE A 16 3.40 -4.85 0.63
CA ILE A 16 2.12 -4.31 0.21
C ILE A 16 2.25 -3.98 -1.27
N ALA A 17 1.29 -4.43 -2.07
CA ALA A 17 1.26 -4.22 -3.51
C ALA A 17 -0.10 -3.67 -3.96
N HIS A 18 -0.09 -2.83 -5.00
CA HIS A 18 -1.28 -2.50 -5.77
C HIS A 18 -1.30 -3.34 -7.05
N GLY A 19 -2.23 -4.28 -7.18
CA GLY A 19 -2.15 -5.37 -8.13
C GLY A 19 -0.83 -6.11 -7.97
N THR A 20 0.03 -6.06 -8.99
CA THR A 20 1.38 -6.67 -8.97
C THR A 20 2.50 -5.67 -8.66
N THR A 21 2.18 -4.38 -8.49
CA THR A 21 3.18 -3.34 -8.23
C THR A 21 3.45 -3.23 -6.74
N ILE A 22 4.64 -3.65 -6.31
CA ILE A 22 5.07 -3.56 -4.91
C ILE A 22 5.21 -2.08 -4.53
N LEU A 23 4.49 -1.64 -3.48
CA LEU A 23 4.51 -0.28 -2.95
C LEU A 23 5.50 -0.12 -1.79
N THR A 24 5.64 -1.15 -0.97
CA THR A 24 6.56 -1.24 0.19
C THR A 24 6.83 -2.72 0.47
N GLU A 25 8.05 -3.03 0.91
CA GLU A 25 8.43 -4.39 1.29
C GLU A 25 9.54 -4.39 2.33
N HIS A 26 9.67 -5.50 3.03
CA HIS A 26 10.78 -5.74 3.93
C HIS A 26 11.10 -7.23 3.98
N THR A 27 12.40 -7.54 4.04
CA THR A 27 12.90 -8.90 4.25
C THR A 27 13.59 -8.97 5.60
N ALA A 28 13.22 -9.95 6.42
CA ALA A 28 13.79 -10.15 7.74
C ALA A 28 15.29 -10.49 7.65
N PRO A 29 16.12 -9.99 8.58
CA PRO A 29 17.55 -10.30 8.62
C PRO A 29 17.83 -11.80 8.74
N GLY A 30 18.93 -12.27 8.13
CA GLY A 30 19.41 -13.65 8.26
C GLY A 30 18.62 -14.70 7.47
N THR A 31 17.61 -14.29 6.70
CA THR A 31 16.85 -15.19 5.82
C THR A 31 17.52 -15.30 4.45
N SER A 32 17.32 -16.42 3.74
CA SER A 32 17.59 -16.50 2.30
C SER A 32 16.64 -15.53 1.59
N SER A 33 17.05 -14.27 1.54
CA SER A 33 16.21 -13.15 1.13
C SER A 33 15.63 -13.32 -0.27
N SER A 34 16.26 -14.14 -1.11
CA SER A 34 15.81 -14.50 -2.45
C SER A 34 14.52 -15.30 -2.40
N SER A 35 14.52 -16.52 -1.86
CA SER A 35 13.38 -17.46 -1.96
C SER A 35 12.05 -16.88 -1.48
N ALA A 36 12.04 -16.22 -0.31
CA ALA A 36 10.80 -15.65 0.23
C ALA A 36 10.25 -14.49 -0.63
N SER A 37 11.12 -13.60 -1.11
CA SER A 37 10.70 -12.49 -1.98
C SER A 37 10.31 -12.95 -3.40
N SER A 38 10.96 -14.00 -3.90
CA SER A 38 10.61 -14.62 -5.19
C SER A 38 9.22 -15.26 -5.12
N LEU A 39 8.85 -15.94 -4.03
CA LEU A 39 7.50 -16.49 -3.84
C LEU A 39 6.43 -15.40 -3.88
N ALA A 40 6.65 -14.26 -3.24
CA ALA A 40 5.73 -13.14 -3.31
C ALA A 40 5.55 -12.65 -4.76
N SER A 41 6.64 -12.55 -5.53
CA SER A 41 6.59 -12.12 -6.93
C SER A 41 5.84 -13.11 -7.84
N VAL A 42 5.92 -14.41 -7.57
CA VAL A 42 5.17 -15.45 -8.30
C VAL A 42 3.68 -15.43 -7.95
N ILE A 43 3.34 -15.16 -6.68
CA ILE A 43 1.97 -15.23 -6.18
C ILE A 43 1.17 -13.96 -6.50
N LEU A 44 1.78 -12.77 -6.45
CA LEU A 44 1.06 -11.51 -6.68
C LEU A 44 0.22 -11.48 -7.96
N PRO A 45 0.72 -11.93 -9.14
CA PRO A 45 -0.09 -11.99 -10.37
C PRO A 45 -1.28 -12.96 -10.33
N LYS A 46 -1.34 -13.88 -9.35
CA LYS A 46 -2.44 -14.85 -9.18
C LYS A 46 -3.56 -14.34 -8.28
N ILE A 47 -3.32 -13.26 -7.53
CA ILE A 47 -4.30 -12.72 -6.60
C ILE A 47 -5.33 -11.89 -7.38
N SER A 48 -6.60 -12.31 -7.30
CA SER A 48 -7.72 -11.54 -7.83
C SER A 48 -8.17 -10.47 -6.83
N HIS A 49 -8.51 -9.30 -7.35
CA HIS A 49 -9.08 -8.18 -6.59
C HIS A 49 -10.57 -7.93 -6.93
N SER A 50 -11.27 -8.94 -7.48
CA SER A 50 -12.72 -8.84 -7.77
C SER A 50 -13.58 -8.72 -6.51
N THR A 51 -13.19 -9.44 -5.46
CA THR A 51 -13.80 -9.42 -4.12
C THR A 51 -12.70 -9.43 -3.07
N PRO A 52 -12.94 -8.89 -1.86
CA PRO A 52 -11.99 -9.03 -0.76
C PRO A 52 -11.75 -10.51 -0.44
N ALA A 53 -10.50 -10.88 -0.18
CA ALA A 53 -10.11 -12.27 0.06
C ALA A 53 -9.00 -12.39 1.09
N LYS A 54 -8.96 -13.52 1.80
CA LYS A 54 -7.88 -13.92 2.70
C LYS A 54 -7.51 -15.36 2.38
N LEU A 55 -6.25 -15.64 2.07
CA LEU A 55 -5.84 -16.97 1.59
C LEU A 55 -4.41 -17.28 2.02
N THR A 56 -4.10 -18.58 2.13
CA THR A 56 -2.76 -19.09 2.39
C THR A 56 -2.30 -19.97 1.23
N TYR A 57 -1.20 -19.60 0.58
CA TYR A 57 -0.48 -20.53 -0.28
C TYR A 57 0.52 -21.34 0.54
N THR A 58 0.65 -22.63 0.24
CA THR A 58 1.65 -23.51 0.82
C THR A 58 2.72 -23.86 -0.19
N HIS A 59 3.98 -23.75 0.21
CA HIS A 59 5.13 -24.14 -0.61
C HIS A 59 6.25 -24.71 0.27
N ASP A 60 6.45 -26.02 0.24
CA ASP A 60 7.50 -26.68 1.02
C ASP A 60 7.43 -26.29 2.52
N ARG A 61 8.46 -25.63 3.06
CA ARG A 61 8.49 -25.13 4.46
C ARG A 61 7.97 -23.72 4.66
N LEU A 62 7.36 -23.14 3.64
CA LEU A 62 6.87 -21.76 3.66
C LEU A 62 5.36 -21.70 3.44
N PHE A 63 4.73 -20.79 4.18
CA PHE A 63 3.40 -20.30 3.89
C PHE A 63 3.46 -18.86 3.39
N VAL A 64 2.63 -18.57 2.41
CA VAL A 64 2.40 -17.20 1.93
C VAL A 64 0.97 -16.83 2.26
N HIS A 65 0.80 -15.97 3.25
CA HIS A 65 -0.49 -15.48 3.67
C HIS A 65 -0.74 -14.13 3.05
N TYR A 66 -1.96 -13.87 2.60
CA TYR A 66 -2.33 -12.54 2.14
C TYR A 66 -3.75 -12.14 2.53
N ILE A 67 -3.96 -10.83 2.58
CA ILE A 67 -5.25 -10.15 2.59
C ILE A 67 -5.32 -9.29 1.34
N ALA A 68 -6.31 -9.52 0.50
CA ALA A 68 -6.57 -8.73 -0.69
C ALA A 68 -7.82 -7.89 -0.48
N ASP A 69 -7.68 -6.58 -0.64
CA ASP A 69 -8.80 -5.65 -0.74
C ASP A 69 -9.34 -5.62 -2.17
N SER A 70 -10.53 -5.06 -2.34
CA SER A 70 -11.14 -4.89 -3.66
C SER A 70 -11.70 -3.48 -3.82
N PRO A 71 -11.62 -2.89 -5.03
CA PRO A 71 -12.35 -1.68 -5.38
C PRO A 71 -13.87 -1.82 -5.22
N SER A 72 -14.41 -3.04 -5.33
CA SER A 72 -15.86 -3.30 -5.18
C SER A 72 -16.32 -3.39 -3.73
N SER A 73 -15.40 -3.32 -2.76
CA SER A 73 -15.77 -3.35 -1.35
C SER A 73 -16.68 -2.16 -1.03
N THR A 74 -17.93 -2.46 -0.75
CA THR A 74 -18.85 -1.51 -0.11
C THR A 74 -18.70 -1.72 1.38
N SER A 75 -18.55 -0.64 2.15
CA SER A 75 -18.63 -0.69 3.61
C SER A 75 -20.09 -0.95 4.01
N ASN A 76 -20.61 -2.12 3.66
CA ASN A 76 -21.98 -2.54 3.91
C ASN A 76 -21.94 -3.65 4.96
N GLY A 77 -21.77 -3.26 6.23
CA GLY A 77 -21.82 -4.23 7.32
C GLY A 77 -21.35 -3.64 8.64
N SER A 78 -21.92 -4.14 9.73
CA SER A 78 -21.54 -3.88 11.12
C SER A 78 -20.10 -4.26 11.46
N ASP A 79 -19.37 -4.89 10.54
CA ASP A 79 -17.95 -5.16 10.68
C ASP A 79 -17.18 -3.97 10.13
N GLU A 80 -16.64 -3.16 11.04
CA GLU A 80 -15.78 -1.99 10.83
C GLU A 80 -14.42 -2.37 10.21
N GLN A 81 -14.44 -3.17 9.14
CA GLN A 81 -13.25 -3.57 8.40
C GLN A 81 -12.81 -2.41 7.52
N ILE A 82 -11.72 -1.75 7.95
CA ILE A 82 -11.03 -0.71 7.18
C ILE A 82 -10.70 -1.30 5.80
N SER A 83 -11.11 -0.64 4.71
CA SER A 83 -10.83 -1.05 3.34
C SER A 83 -10.08 0.05 2.60
N SER A 84 -9.15 -0.35 1.72
CA SER A 84 -8.49 0.58 0.80
C SER A 84 -9.36 1.04 -0.37
N HIS A 85 -10.49 0.35 -0.63
CA HIS A 85 -11.30 0.52 -1.86
C HIS A 85 -10.46 0.48 -3.15
N ALA A 86 -9.36 -0.27 -3.11
CA ALA A 86 -8.41 -0.40 -4.21
C ALA A 86 -7.93 -1.86 -4.30
N ALA A 87 -7.21 -2.19 -5.37
CA ALA A 87 -6.63 -3.50 -5.59
C ALA A 87 -5.35 -3.68 -4.75
N ILE A 88 -5.45 -3.54 -3.43
CA ILE A 88 -4.31 -3.64 -2.51
C ILE A 88 -4.19 -5.05 -1.95
N THR A 89 -3.00 -5.63 -2.04
CA THR A 89 -2.63 -6.88 -1.39
C THR A 89 -1.66 -6.59 -0.26
N TYR A 90 -1.96 -7.13 0.93
CA TYR A 90 -1.05 -7.22 2.07
C TYR A 90 -0.57 -8.67 2.16
N LEU A 91 0.72 -8.92 1.98
CA LEU A 91 1.28 -10.27 1.88
C LEU A 91 2.43 -10.47 2.85
N VAL A 92 2.49 -11.66 3.44
CA VAL A 92 3.59 -12.09 4.29
C VAL A 92 3.99 -13.53 3.99
N VAL A 93 5.29 -13.78 3.91
CA VAL A 93 5.88 -15.12 3.80
C VAL A 93 6.44 -15.51 5.16
N ALA A 94 5.97 -16.64 5.67
CA ALA A 94 6.29 -17.16 6.99
C ALA A 94 6.71 -18.63 6.92
N GLN A 95 7.46 -19.09 7.91
CA GLN A 95 7.69 -20.51 8.16
C GLN A 95 6.37 -21.20 8.56
N THR A 96 6.17 -22.45 8.13
CA THR A 96 4.93 -23.19 8.43
C THR A 96 4.71 -23.39 9.93
N GLU A 97 5.78 -23.44 10.72
CA GLU A 97 5.79 -23.59 12.17
C GLU A 97 5.12 -22.41 12.89
N MET A 98 5.01 -21.23 12.25
CA MET A 98 4.33 -20.06 12.80
C MET A 98 2.80 -20.19 12.77
N GLY A 99 2.29 -21.17 12.00
CA GLY A 99 0.87 -21.35 11.75
C GLY A 99 0.23 -20.17 11.02
N ARG A 100 -1.10 -20.08 11.04
CA ARG A 100 -1.87 -19.02 10.34
C ARG A 100 -2.23 -17.84 11.22
N ARG A 101 -2.46 -18.08 12.51
CA ARG A 101 -3.01 -17.06 13.44
C ARG A 101 -2.10 -15.83 13.56
N VAL A 102 -0.81 -16.05 13.84
CA VAL A 102 0.15 -14.96 14.03
C VAL A 102 0.39 -14.17 12.73
N PRO A 103 0.63 -14.80 11.55
CA PRO A 103 0.81 -14.03 10.32
C PRO A 103 -0.44 -13.26 9.90
N PHE A 104 -1.66 -13.81 10.05
CA PHE A 104 -2.87 -13.02 9.77
C PHE A 104 -3.06 -11.88 10.78
N ALA A 105 -2.76 -12.09 12.07
CA ALA A 105 -2.77 -10.98 13.04
C ALA A 105 -1.76 -9.87 12.67
N PHE A 106 -0.61 -10.25 12.12
CA PHE A 106 0.35 -9.31 11.56
C PHE A 106 -0.24 -8.55 10.36
N LEU A 107 -0.86 -9.25 9.40
CA LEU A 107 -1.43 -8.63 8.20
C LEU A 107 -2.56 -7.64 8.52
N LEU A 108 -3.36 -7.92 9.54
CA LEU A 108 -4.44 -7.03 9.99
C LEU A 108 -3.89 -5.73 10.59
N GLU A 109 -2.88 -5.83 11.45
CA GLU A 109 -2.23 -4.65 12.02
C GLU A 109 -1.43 -3.88 10.94
N LEU A 110 -0.78 -4.60 10.03
CA LEU A 110 -0.10 -4.05 8.86
C LEU A 110 -1.06 -3.20 8.02
N LYS A 111 -2.22 -3.76 7.67
CA LYS A 111 -3.28 -3.08 6.92
C LYS A 111 -3.76 -1.83 7.65
N LYS A 112 -4.09 -1.95 8.94
CA LYS A 112 -4.53 -0.83 9.78
C LYS A 112 -3.51 0.32 9.79
N LYS A 113 -2.24 0.02 10.06
CA LYS A 113 -1.17 1.04 10.10
C LYS A 113 -0.91 1.66 8.73
N PHE A 114 -0.94 0.86 7.66
CA PHE A 114 -0.72 1.36 6.31
C PHE A 114 -1.81 2.34 5.89
N LEU A 115 -3.09 1.99 6.11
CA LEU A 115 -4.22 2.85 5.75
C LEU A 115 -4.37 4.07 6.67
N ALA A 116 -3.83 4.02 7.89
CA ALA A 116 -3.70 5.20 8.73
C ALA A 116 -2.67 6.21 8.17
N GLN A 117 -1.59 5.73 7.56
CA GLN A 117 -0.54 6.57 6.97
C GLN A 117 -0.87 7.01 5.53
N TYR A 118 -1.51 6.14 4.74
CA TYR A 118 -1.91 6.34 3.35
C TYR A 118 -3.43 6.19 3.26
N LYS A 119 -4.14 7.26 3.62
CA LYS A 119 -5.60 7.27 3.71
C LYS A 119 -6.25 7.10 2.33
N PRO A 120 -7.18 6.15 2.13
CA PRO A 120 -7.82 5.88 0.85
C PRO A 120 -8.46 7.12 0.19
N GLU A 121 -9.07 8.00 0.97
CA GLU A 121 -9.75 9.21 0.49
C GLU A 121 -8.79 10.27 -0.08
N SER A 122 -7.50 10.18 0.24
CA SER A 122 -6.49 11.17 -0.17
C SER A 122 -5.35 10.55 -0.99
N THR A 123 -5.33 9.24 -1.13
CA THR A 123 -4.26 8.49 -1.81
C THR A 123 -4.81 7.78 -3.03
N ASP A 124 -4.41 8.25 -4.21
CA ASP A 124 -4.66 7.50 -5.45
C ASP A 124 -3.63 6.37 -5.58
N PHE A 125 -3.96 5.20 -5.03
CA PHE A 125 -3.09 4.02 -5.06
C PHE A 125 -2.74 3.56 -6.48
N SER A 126 -3.66 3.73 -7.43
CA SER A 126 -3.45 3.31 -8.82
C SER A 126 -2.35 4.12 -9.52
N SER A 127 -2.16 5.36 -9.07
CA SER A 127 -1.12 6.26 -9.60
C SER A 127 0.26 6.02 -8.99
N LEU A 128 0.39 5.26 -7.89
CA LEU A 128 1.66 5.11 -7.18
C LEU A 128 2.67 4.31 -8.03
N PRO A 129 3.94 4.73 -8.10
CA PRO A 129 4.98 3.94 -8.74
C PRO A 129 5.34 2.73 -7.88
N ALA A 130 6.11 1.79 -8.44
CA ALA A 130 6.81 0.80 -7.65
C ALA A 130 7.59 1.49 -6.52
N TYR A 131 7.55 0.94 -5.32
CA TYR A 131 8.18 1.51 -4.12
C TYR A 131 7.69 2.92 -3.75
N GLY A 132 6.55 3.36 -4.28
CA GLY A 132 5.97 4.68 -4.00
C GLY A 132 5.67 4.96 -2.52
N THR A 133 5.60 3.91 -1.69
CA THR A 133 5.39 4.00 -0.24
C THR A 133 6.58 3.47 0.55
N ALA A 134 7.79 3.46 -0.01
CA ALA A 134 8.99 2.94 0.66
C ALA A 134 9.31 3.61 2.01
N ALA A 135 8.78 4.81 2.28
CA ALA A 135 8.85 5.43 3.61
C ALA A 135 8.21 4.55 4.71
N PHE A 136 7.25 3.69 4.35
CA PHE A 136 6.63 2.72 5.26
C PHE A 136 7.54 1.52 5.60
N ASN A 137 8.66 1.31 4.87
CA ASN A 137 9.55 0.16 5.09
C ASN A 137 10.12 0.13 6.52
N SER A 138 10.30 1.28 7.18
CA SER A 138 10.76 1.36 8.58
C SER A 138 9.71 0.83 9.55
N THR A 139 8.45 1.22 9.38
CA THR A 139 7.30 0.69 10.12
C THR A 139 7.14 -0.80 9.88
N LEU A 140 7.26 -1.24 8.62
CA LEU A 140 7.18 -2.64 8.24
C LEU A 140 8.27 -3.50 8.88
N LYS A 141 9.52 -3.00 8.88
CA LYS A 141 10.65 -3.62 9.56
C LYS A 141 10.38 -3.78 11.05
N ALA A 142 9.93 -2.72 11.72
CA ALA A 142 9.63 -2.74 13.14
C ALA A 142 8.54 -3.76 13.48
N MET A 143 7.48 -3.85 12.66
CA MET A 143 6.42 -4.84 12.85
C MET A 143 6.91 -6.28 12.66
N ILE A 144 7.69 -6.55 11.60
CA ILE A 144 8.26 -7.91 11.39
C ILE A 144 9.12 -8.31 12.58
N GLN A 145 9.97 -7.41 13.06
CA GLN A 145 10.79 -7.68 14.24
C GLN A 145 9.93 -7.93 15.49
N GLN A 146 8.89 -7.13 15.72
CA GLN A 146 7.98 -7.29 16.85
C GLN A 146 7.26 -8.65 16.80
N TYR A 147 6.71 -9.05 15.66
CA TYR A 147 5.99 -10.33 15.52
C TYR A 147 6.90 -11.56 15.51
N ASN A 148 8.18 -11.41 15.17
CA ASN A 148 9.16 -12.48 15.34
C ASN A 148 9.65 -12.67 16.78
N THR A 149 9.45 -11.68 17.66
CA THR A 149 10.02 -11.69 19.02
C THR A 149 8.95 -11.74 20.11
N ALA A 150 7.99 -10.82 20.06
CA ALA A 150 6.89 -10.71 21.02
C ALA A 150 5.62 -10.14 20.33
N PRO A 151 4.83 -10.97 19.63
CA PRO A 151 3.55 -10.57 19.06
C PRO A 151 2.63 -9.97 20.14
N PRO A 152 1.99 -8.81 19.89
CA PRO A 152 1.04 -8.22 20.85
C PRO A 152 -0.17 -9.13 21.09
N SER A 153 -0.50 -9.38 22.36
CA SER A 153 -1.66 -10.19 22.77
C SER A 153 -2.98 -9.64 22.24
N ASP A 154 -3.12 -8.31 22.22
CA ASP A 154 -4.35 -7.64 21.80
C ASP A 154 -4.57 -7.81 20.29
N ALA A 155 -3.49 -7.69 19.51
CA ALA A 155 -3.54 -7.93 18.07
C ALA A 155 -3.93 -9.39 17.78
N LEU A 156 -3.38 -10.36 18.51
CA LEU A 156 -3.76 -11.77 18.38
C LEU A 156 -5.22 -12.02 18.77
N THR A 157 -5.74 -11.30 19.76
CA THR A 157 -7.13 -11.43 20.23
C THR A 157 -8.11 -10.83 19.23
N ASN A 158 -7.79 -9.65 18.69
CA ASN A 158 -8.59 -9.00 17.65
C ASN A 158 -8.58 -9.82 16.36
N ALA A 159 -7.40 -10.32 15.97
CA ALA A 159 -7.26 -11.20 14.84
C ALA A 159 -8.06 -12.49 14.99
N ARG A 160 -8.19 -13.05 16.21
CA ARG A 160 -9.02 -14.22 16.43
C ARG A 160 -10.48 -13.97 16.03
N LYS A 161 -11.07 -12.85 16.44
CA LYS A 161 -12.44 -12.49 16.03
C LYS A 161 -12.56 -12.30 14.52
N GLU A 162 -11.56 -11.69 13.90
CA GLU A 162 -11.57 -11.38 12.47
C GLU A 162 -11.15 -12.54 11.55
N ILE A 163 -10.48 -13.55 12.10
CA ILE A 163 -10.11 -14.79 11.41
C ILE A 163 -11.20 -15.84 11.62
N ASP A 164 -11.81 -15.92 12.81
CA ASP A 164 -12.91 -16.86 13.09
C ASP A 164 -14.16 -16.54 12.23
N SER A 165 -14.36 -15.26 11.85
CA SER A 165 -15.38 -14.88 10.87
C SER A 165 -15.03 -15.29 9.43
N VAL A 166 -13.75 -15.52 9.15
CA VAL A 166 -13.23 -15.96 7.86
C VAL A 166 -13.09 -17.48 7.92
N ARG A 167 -14.23 -18.18 8.01
CA ARG A 167 -14.26 -19.66 7.96
C ARG A 167 -13.67 -20.24 6.68
N ASP A 168 -13.39 -19.41 5.67
CA ASP A 168 -12.85 -19.83 4.37
C ASP A 168 -11.49 -19.19 4.07
N ILE A 169 -10.52 -19.17 5.02
CA ILE A 169 -9.12 -18.98 4.61
C ILE A 169 -8.73 -20.19 3.77
N MET A 170 -8.93 -20.06 2.45
CA MET A 170 -8.60 -21.09 1.49
C MET A 170 -7.10 -21.39 1.59
N THR A 171 -6.76 -22.67 1.50
CA THR A 171 -5.36 -23.11 1.47
C THR A 171 -5.12 -23.75 0.12
N GLU A 172 -4.19 -23.20 -0.65
CA GLU A 172 -3.84 -23.69 -1.98
C GLU A 172 -2.35 -24.05 -2.02
N ASN A 173 -1.99 -25.20 -2.60
CA ASN A 173 -0.59 -25.55 -2.83
C ASN A 173 -0.10 -24.92 -4.15
N ILE A 174 1.01 -24.18 -4.10
CA ILE A 174 1.58 -23.47 -5.25
C ILE A 174 2.63 -24.29 -6.03
N GLU A 175 3.01 -25.49 -5.59
CA GLU A 175 4.02 -26.34 -6.25
C GLU A 175 3.75 -26.53 -7.76
N ARG A 176 2.48 -26.69 -8.14
CA ARG A 176 2.07 -26.84 -9.55
C ARG A 176 2.38 -25.62 -10.43
N VAL A 177 2.51 -24.44 -9.84
CA VAL A 177 2.84 -23.19 -10.54
C VAL A 177 4.36 -23.04 -10.71
N LEU A 178 5.16 -23.58 -9.78
CA LEU A 178 6.62 -23.55 -9.82
C LEU A 178 7.22 -24.69 -10.67
N GLU A 179 6.53 -25.83 -10.80
CA GLU A 179 7.00 -27.01 -11.55
C GLU A 179 7.09 -26.81 -13.07
N ARG A 180 6.29 -25.90 -13.65
CA ARG A 180 6.28 -25.64 -15.11
C ARG A 180 7.07 -24.37 -15.45
N GLY A 181 8.39 -24.49 -15.51
CA GLY A 181 9.23 -23.61 -16.33
C GLY A 181 9.73 -22.30 -15.70
N GLU A 182 9.37 -21.99 -14.45
CA GLU A 182 9.84 -20.78 -13.76
C GLU A 182 10.70 -21.09 -12.53
N ARG A 183 11.73 -21.96 -12.70
CA ARG A 183 13.02 -21.75 -12.03
C ARG A 183 13.76 -20.55 -12.66
N ILE A 184 13.03 -19.54 -13.14
CA ILE A 184 13.68 -18.28 -13.51
C ILE A 184 14.39 -17.86 -12.24
N ASP A 185 15.68 -17.57 -12.37
CA ASP A 185 16.44 -16.77 -11.43
C ASP A 185 15.66 -15.46 -11.25
N LEU A 186 14.59 -15.53 -10.45
CA LEU A 186 13.82 -14.41 -9.92
C LEU A 186 14.65 -13.86 -8.76
N LEU A 187 15.93 -13.64 -9.02
CA LEU A 187 16.57 -12.38 -8.74
C LEU A 187 15.83 -11.32 -9.57
N VAL A 188 14.54 -11.13 -9.28
CA VAL A 188 13.82 -9.94 -9.73
C VAL A 188 14.63 -8.83 -9.15
N ASP A 189 15.27 -8.13 -10.06
CA ASP A 189 16.32 -7.21 -9.74
C ASP A 189 15.70 -6.13 -8.86
N LYS A 190 15.92 -6.29 -7.54
CA LYS A 190 15.59 -5.25 -6.56
C LYS A 190 16.26 -3.95 -7.04
N THR A 191 17.40 -4.06 -7.74
CA THR A 191 18.11 -2.95 -8.38
C THR A 191 17.38 -2.34 -9.56
N ASP A 192 16.86 -3.09 -10.54
CA ASP A 192 16.08 -2.50 -11.64
C ASP A 192 14.85 -1.73 -11.12
N ARG A 193 14.14 -2.30 -10.13
CA ARG A 193 12.99 -1.61 -9.56
C ARG A 193 13.38 -0.40 -8.71
N LEU A 194 14.46 -0.47 -7.92
CA LEU A 194 14.97 0.67 -7.15
C LEU A 194 15.63 1.74 -8.04
N GLY A 195 16.34 1.35 -9.10
CA GLY A 195 17.04 2.20 -10.05
C GLY A 195 16.07 2.95 -10.95
N GLY A 196 15.04 2.26 -11.43
CA GLY A 196 13.89 2.86 -12.10
C GLY A 196 13.12 3.79 -11.15
N SER A 197 12.79 3.33 -9.94
CA SER A 197 11.99 4.10 -8.98
C SER A 197 12.70 5.32 -8.39
N ALA A 198 14.02 5.31 -8.19
CA ALA A 198 14.74 6.49 -7.71
C ALA A 198 14.74 7.59 -8.78
N ARG A 199 14.88 7.20 -10.05
CA ARG A 199 14.77 8.11 -11.19
C ARG A 199 13.33 8.57 -11.41
N ASP A 200 12.35 7.67 -11.37
CA ASP A 200 10.92 7.99 -11.49
C ASP A 200 10.41 8.84 -10.33
N PHE A 201 10.87 8.61 -9.10
CA PHE A 201 10.59 9.47 -7.96
C PHE A 201 11.18 10.86 -8.18
N ARG A 202 12.40 10.97 -8.70
CA ARG A 202 13.02 12.26 -9.05
C ARG A 202 12.29 12.97 -10.20
N VAL A 203 11.76 12.24 -11.18
CA VAL A 203 11.00 12.81 -12.30
C VAL A 203 9.59 13.21 -11.86
N ARG A 204 8.89 12.36 -11.09
CA ARG A 204 7.54 12.64 -10.56
C ARG A 204 7.53 13.71 -9.49
N SER A 205 8.53 13.79 -8.60
CA SER A 205 8.64 14.91 -7.65
C SER A 205 8.74 16.26 -8.37
N ARG A 206 9.38 16.32 -9.54
CA ARG A 206 9.35 17.50 -10.42
C ARG A 206 7.98 17.72 -11.05
N GLY A 207 7.30 16.66 -11.48
CA GLY A 207 5.93 16.70 -11.99
C GLY A 207 4.90 17.21 -10.97
N LEU A 208 4.95 16.71 -9.73
CA LEU A 208 4.12 17.13 -8.60
C LEU A 208 4.36 18.61 -8.27
N ARG A 209 5.63 19.06 -8.22
CA ARG A 209 5.94 20.48 -8.04
C ARG A 209 5.33 21.32 -9.16
N ARG A 210 5.36 20.84 -10.41
CA ARG A 210 4.75 21.54 -11.54
C ARG A 210 3.21 21.55 -11.44
N GLN A 211 2.57 20.45 -11.08
CA GLN A 211 1.12 20.40 -10.86
C GLN A 211 0.67 21.29 -9.69
N MET A 212 1.40 21.32 -8.58
CA MET A 212 1.16 22.23 -7.46
C MET A 212 1.32 23.68 -7.90
N TRP A 213 2.35 23.99 -8.71
CA TRP A 213 2.51 25.32 -9.30
C TRP A 213 1.34 25.68 -10.22
N TRP A 214 0.90 24.79 -11.10
CA TRP A 214 -0.28 25.01 -11.95
C TRP A 214 -1.57 25.19 -11.14
N LYS A 215 -1.76 24.45 -10.05
CA LYS A 215 -2.89 24.65 -9.12
C LYS A 215 -2.84 26.05 -8.51
N ASN A 216 -1.68 26.47 -8.02
CA ASN A 216 -1.51 27.81 -7.45
C ASN A 216 -1.72 28.91 -8.49
N VAL A 217 -1.24 28.72 -9.73
CA VAL A 217 -1.46 29.64 -10.85
C VAL A 217 -2.94 29.73 -11.20
N ARG A 218 -3.66 28.60 -11.29
CA ARG A 218 -5.12 28.61 -11.54
C ARG A 218 -5.88 29.36 -10.45
N VAL A 219 -5.56 29.12 -9.17
CA VAL A 219 -6.18 29.82 -8.03
C VAL A 219 -5.86 31.32 -8.06
N MET A 220 -4.62 31.69 -8.37
CA MET A 220 -4.19 33.09 -8.47
C MET A 220 -4.90 33.82 -9.62
N VAL A 221 -5.01 33.21 -10.80
CA VAL A 221 -5.77 33.76 -11.93
C VAL A 221 -7.25 33.94 -11.58
N LEU A 222 -7.88 32.96 -10.93
CA LEU A 222 -9.27 33.07 -10.48
C LEU A 222 -9.44 34.23 -9.49
N LEU A 223 -8.54 34.38 -8.52
CA LEU A 223 -8.54 35.52 -7.59
C LEU A 223 -8.44 36.86 -8.31
N VAL A 224 -7.53 36.99 -9.28
CA VAL A 224 -7.36 38.23 -10.06
C VAL A 224 -8.64 38.57 -10.84
N VAL A 225 -9.28 37.59 -11.48
CA VAL A 225 -10.55 37.81 -12.19
C VAL A 225 -11.66 38.27 -11.24
N VAL A 226 -11.76 37.66 -10.05
CA VAL A 226 -12.72 38.07 -9.03
C VAL A 226 -12.46 39.51 -8.57
N VAL A 227 -11.20 39.89 -8.34
CA VAL A 227 -10.83 41.26 -7.94
C VAL A 227 -11.18 42.28 -9.03
N ILE A 228 -10.87 41.98 -10.30
CA ILE A 228 -11.23 42.86 -11.43
C ILE A 228 -12.74 43.02 -11.54
N PHE A 229 -13.50 41.93 -11.37
CA PHE A 229 -14.96 41.97 -11.39
C PHE A 229 -15.53 42.83 -10.25
N LEU A 230 -14.96 42.73 -9.04
CA LEU A 230 -15.36 43.57 -7.91
C LEU A 230 -15.02 45.06 -8.14
N ILE A 231 -13.87 45.37 -8.72
CA ILE A 231 -13.50 46.75 -9.08
C ILE A 231 -14.46 47.29 -10.15
N TYR A 232 -14.78 46.48 -11.16
CA TYR A 232 -15.73 46.86 -12.20
C TYR A 232 -17.12 47.16 -11.61
N LEU A 233 -17.60 46.34 -10.67
CA LEU A 233 -18.85 46.61 -9.95
C LEU A 233 -18.74 47.89 -9.11
N PHE A 234 -17.65 48.09 -8.38
CA PHE A 234 -17.46 49.27 -7.53
C PHE A 234 -17.44 50.57 -8.35
N VAL A 235 -16.67 50.60 -9.45
CA VAL A 235 -16.66 51.73 -10.39
C VAL A 235 -18.00 51.87 -11.09
N GLY A 236 -18.65 50.76 -11.43
CA GLY A 236 -19.99 50.76 -12.02
C GLY A 236 -21.07 51.32 -11.10
N PHE A 237 -21.01 51.07 -9.79
CA PHE A 237 -21.87 51.71 -8.80
C PHE A 237 -21.57 53.21 -8.65
N GLY A 238 -20.30 53.62 -8.76
CA GLY A 238 -19.89 55.03 -8.69
C GLY A 238 -20.17 55.87 -9.95
N CYS A 239 -20.01 55.29 -11.15
CA CYS A 239 -20.14 55.98 -12.45
C CYS A 239 -21.39 55.58 -13.26
N GLY A 240 -22.14 54.54 -12.84
CA GLY A 240 -23.30 53.98 -13.57
C GLY A 240 -22.89 53.01 -14.70
N LEU A 241 -23.25 51.72 -14.59
CA LEU A 241 -23.05 50.69 -15.65
C LEU A 241 -24.04 50.85 -16.82
N PRO A 242 -23.75 50.42 -18.07
CA PRO A 242 -22.47 50.12 -18.73
C PRO A 242 -22.01 51.23 -19.71
N ALA A 243 -22.80 52.30 -19.88
CA ALA A 243 -22.42 53.48 -20.63
C ALA A 243 -21.93 54.52 -19.64
N TRP A 244 -20.63 54.82 -19.68
CA TRP A 244 -19.88 55.75 -18.80
C TRP A 244 -20.34 57.23 -18.94
N SER A 245 -21.65 57.46 -18.90
CA SER A 245 -22.32 58.72 -19.22
C SER A 245 -22.04 59.84 -18.22
N LYS A 246 -21.55 59.52 -17.02
CA LYS A 246 -21.23 60.53 -15.99
C LYS A 246 -19.74 60.80 -15.80
N CYS A 247 -18.84 59.97 -16.33
CA CYS A 247 -17.40 60.07 -16.07
C CYS A 247 -16.58 60.43 -17.33
N VAL A 248 -17.13 60.27 -18.53
CA VAL A 248 -16.58 60.86 -19.77
C VAL A 248 -17.49 62.01 -20.17
N GLY A 249 -17.18 63.19 -19.64
CA GLY A 249 -17.67 64.47 -20.17
C GLY A 249 -16.84 64.86 -21.39
#